data_AF-A0A7Y8BQ53-F1
#
_entry.id   AF-A0A7Y8BQ53-F1
#
_cell.length_a   1.000
_cell.length_b   1.000
_cell.length_c   1.000
_cell.angle_alpha   90.00
_cell.angle_beta   90.00
_cell.angle_gamma   90.00
#
_symmetry.space_group_name_H-M   'P 1'
#
loop_
_entity.id
_entity.type
_entity.pdbx_description
1 polymer ?
#
loop_
_entity_poly.entity_id
_entity_poly.type
_entity_poly.pdbx_seq_one_letter_code
_entity_poly.pdbx_strand_id
1 'polypeptide(L)'
;MNNARTQSGFTLIEMMITVAIVAILAAIALPAYNSYITKSNLKSAEADLVALSLNLENYYQKQLVYPASSASGVTQIQCVLLGGPLTCTSPTSGWLPSQTSNFSYSFSSTATTYTVTATGTGATVSGCVLTLDQSNNRNISSCSPYNSWL
;
A
#
# COMPACT_ATOMS: atom_id res chain seq x y z
N MET A 1 23.03 31.77 -48.49
CA MET A 1 21.69 32.40 -48.50
C MET A 1 21.04 32.05 -47.16
N ASN A 2 21.11 32.96 -46.18
CA ASN A 2 20.62 32.67 -44.83
C ASN A 2 19.15 33.13 -44.73
N ASN A 3 18.22 32.17 -44.83
CA ASN A 3 16.82 32.39 -44.49
C ASN A 3 16.70 32.53 -42.97
N ALA A 4 16.65 33.76 -42.47
CA ALA A 4 16.24 34.02 -41.09
C ALA A 4 14.75 33.71 -40.98
N ARG A 5 14.40 32.57 -40.35
CA ARG A 5 13.01 32.24 -40.04
C ARG A 5 12.50 33.25 -39.01
N THR A 6 11.43 33.97 -39.34
CA THR A 6 10.69 34.83 -38.41
C THR A 6 10.10 33.98 -37.29
N GLN A 7 10.54 34.17 -36.05
CA GLN A 7 9.88 33.59 -34.88
C GLN A 7 8.54 34.29 -34.68
N SER A 8 7.44 33.59 -34.96
CA SER A 8 6.10 33.96 -34.52
C SER A 8 5.93 33.60 -33.04
N GLY A 9 5.71 34.60 -32.18
CA GLY A 9 5.41 34.40 -30.76
C GLY A 9 3.91 34.23 -30.51
N PHE A 10 3.56 33.66 -29.34
CA PHE A 10 2.18 33.55 -28.87
C PHE A 10 1.64 34.90 -28.41
N THR A 11 0.34 35.14 -28.63
CA THR A 11 -0.34 36.33 -28.10
C THR A 11 -0.70 36.15 -26.62
N LEU A 12 -0.81 37.26 -25.88
CA LEU A 12 -1.27 37.25 -24.48
C LEU A 12 -2.66 36.62 -24.34
N ILE A 13 -3.54 36.82 -25.32
CA ILE A 13 -4.90 36.28 -25.28
C ILE A 13 -4.93 34.76 -25.52
N GLU A 14 -4.08 34.22 -26.40
CA GLU A 14 -3.93 32.77 -26.57
C GLU A 14 -3.43 32.11 -25.28
N MET A 15 -2.47 32.76 -24.60
CA MET A 15 -2.00 32.26 -23.31
C MET A 15 -3.08 32.30 -22.23
N MET A 16 -3.96 33.31 -22.21
CA MET A 16 -5.08 33.34 -21.27
C MET A 16 -6.09 32.22 -21.50
N ILE A 17 -6.48 31.99 -22.77
CA ILE A 17 -7.47 30.96 -23.11
C ILE A 17 -6.90 29.56 -22.83
N THR A 18 -5.65 29.31 -23.19
CA THR A 18 -5.00 28.02 -22.95
C THR A 18 -4.91 27.69 -21.45
N VAL A 19 -4.51 28.66 -20.62
CA VAL A 19 -4.49 28.47 -19.16
C VAL A 19 -5.89 28.23 -18.60
N ALA A 20 -6.92 28.92 -19.10
CA ALA A 20 -8.30 28.70 -18.68
C ALA A 20 -8.77 27.26 -18.99
N ILE A 21 -8.46 26.73 -20.17
CA ILE A 21 -8.79 25.35 -20.54
C ILE A 21 -8.05 24.34 -19.66
N VAL A 22 -6.74 24.55 -19.44
CA VAL A 22 -5.94 23.67 -18.57
C VAL A 22 -6.45 23.67 -17.14
N ALA A 23 -6.87 24.82 -16.60
CA ALA A 23 -7.44 24.92 -15.27
C ALA A 23 -8.73 24.09 -15.11
N ILE A 24 -9.62 24.12 -16.11
CA ILE A 24 -10.86 23.32 -16.11
C ILE A 24 -10.54 21.83 -16.15
N LEU A 25 -9.60 21.41 -17.00
CA LEU A 25 -9.19 20.01 -17.08
C LEU A 25 -8.54 19.52 -15.78
N ALA A 26 -7.66 20.33 -15.18
CA ALA A 26 -6.98 20.01 -13.93
C ALA A 26 -7.97 19.81 -12.77
N ALA A 27 -9.04 20.60 -12.70
CA ALA A 27 -10.06 20.48 -11.65
C ALA A 27 -10.73 19.10 -11.61
N ILE A 28 -10.87 18.43 -12.77
CA ILE A 28 -11.47 17.10 -12.88
C ILE A 28 -10.40 16.00 -12.81
N ALA A 29 -9.25 16.21 -13.45
CA ALA A 29 -8.20 15.21 -13.58
C ALA A 29 -7.50 14.91 -12.25
N LEU A 30 -7.22 15.93 -11.43
CA LEU A 30 -6.50 15.76 -10.16
C LEU A 30 -7.21 14.85 -9.15
N PRO A 31 -8.51 15.05 -8.81
CA PRO A 31 -9.19 14.14 -7.89
C PRO A 31 -9.28 12.71 -8.45
N ALA A 32 -9.54 12.56 -9.76
CA ALA A 32 -9.61 11.25 -10.41
C ALA A 32 -8.27 10.50 -10.36
N TYR A 33 -7.16 11.20 -10.62
CA TYR A 33 -5.82 10.62 -10.53
C TYR A 33 -5.47 10.19 -9.10
N ASN A 34 -5.78 11.02 -8.09
CA ASN A 34 -5.56 10.67 -6.70
C ASN A 34 -6.36 9.42 -6.31
N SER A 35 -7.63 9.32 -6.70
CA SER A 35 -8.44 8.12 -6.45
C SER A 35 -7.84 6.87 -7.11
N TYR A 36 -7.31 6.99 -8.32
CA TYR A 36 -6.64 5.87 -9.01
C TYR A 36 -5.39 5.39 -8.26
N ILE A 37 -4.53 6.31 -7.82
CA ILE A 37 -3.33 5.97 -7.05
C ILE A 37 -3.69 5.36 -5.69
N THR A 38 -4.68 5.91 -4.98
CA THR A 38 -5.20 5.31 -3.74
C THR A 38 -5.66 3.88 -4.00
N LYS A 39 -6.45 3.64 -5.04
CA LYS A 39 -6.94 2.29 -5.42
C LYS A 39 -5.78 1.32 -5.69
N SER A 40 -4.77 1.78 -6.44
CA SER A 40 -3.57 0.98 -6.75
C SER A 40 -2.80 0.63 -5.49
N ASN A 41 -2.65 1.58 -4.57
CA ASN A 41 -1.95 1.38 -3.31
C ASN A 41 -2.69 0.38 -2.40
N LEU A 42 -4.02 0.48 -2.31
CA LEU A 42 -4.85 -0.47 -1.55
C LEU A 42 -4.73 -1.89 -2.09
N LYS A 43 -4.89 -2.07 -3.40
CA LYS A 43 -4.79 -3.39 -4.04
C LYS A 43 -3.43 -4.05 -3.81
N SER A 44 -2.37 -3.25 -3.81
CA SER A 44 -1.01 -3.72 -3.54
C SER A 44 -0.85 -4.14 -2.07
N ALA A 45 -1.41 -3.37 -1.12
CA ALA A 45 -1.42 -3.73 0.30
C ALA A 45 -2.26 -5.00 0.58
N GLU A 46 -3.39 -5.17 -0.10
CA GLU A 46 -4.21 -6.39 -0.04
C GLU A 46 -3.40 -7.62 -0.49
N ALA A 47 -2.68 -7.50 -1.60
CA ALA A 47 -1.79 -8.57 -2.08
C ALA A 47 -0.66 -8.87 -1.09
N ASP A 48 -0.06 -7.83 -0.50
CA ASP A 48 0.97 -7.98 0.53
C ASP A 48 0.43 -8.72 1.77
N LEU A 49 -0.81 -8.42 2.21
CA LEU A 49 -1.46 -9.12 3.32
C LEU A 49 -1.76 -10.59 3.02
N VAL A 50 -2.19 -10.90 1.79
CA VAL A 50 -2.37 -12.30 1.36
C VAL A 50 -1.03 -13.03 1.33
N ALA A 51 0.04 -12.38 0.87
CA ALA A 51 1.37 -12.98 0.95
C ALA A 51 1.81 -13.21 2.40
N LEU A 52 1.48 -12.30 3.32
CA LEU A 52 1.80 -12.46 4.74
C LEU A 52 1.01 -13.62 5.37
N SER A 53 -0.28 -13.72 5.05
CA SER A 53 -1.13 -14.81 5.53
C SER A 53 -0.58 -16.16 5.07
N LEU A 54 -0.16 -16.29 3.81
CA LEU A 54 0.48 -17.51 3.30
C LEU A 54 1.76 -17.89 4.06
N ASN A 55 2.53 -16.91 4.55
CA ASN A 55 3.71 -17.19 5.35
C ASN A 55 3.35 -17.68 6.76
N LEU A 56 2.30 -17.13 7.37
CA LEU A 56 1.77 -17.63 8.66
C LEU A 56 1.22 -19.06 8.51
N GLU A 57 0.50 -19.34 7.42
CA GLU A 57 0.05 -20.70 7.10
C GLU A 57 1.23 -21.65 6.90
N ASN A 58 2.28 -21.23 6.19
CA ASN A 58 3.49 -22.04 6.03
C ASN A 58 4.19 -22.32 7.37
N TYR A 59 4.21 -21.35 8.27
CA TYR A 59 4.71 -21.52 9.62
C TYR A 59 3.89 -22.58 10.37
N TYR A 60 2.56 -22.51 10.31
CA TYR A 60 1.66 -23.50 10.92
C TYR A 60 1.88 -24.89 10.35
N GLN A 61 2.09 -25.05 9.04
CA GLN A 61 2.39 -26.35 8.44
C GLN A 61 3.70 -26.96 8.97
N LYS A 62 4.67 -26.14 9.39
CA LYS A 62 5.96 -26.60 9.92
C LYS A 62 5.93 -26.88 11.41
N GLN A 63 5.22 -26.06 12.18
CA GLN A 63 5.27 -26.09 13.65
C GLN A 63 3.97 -26.56 14.30
N LEU A 64 2.91 -26.74 13.52
CA LEU A 64 1.54 -27.08 13.96
C LEU A 64 0.95 -26.06 14.95
N VAL A 65 1.52 -24.86 14.98
CA VAL A 65 1.13 -23.75 15.83
C VAL A 65 1.49 -22.45 15.10
N TYR A 66 0.66 -21.43 15.21
CA TYR A 66 1.04 -20.09 14.78
C TYR A 66 2.01 -19.47 15.80
N PRO A 67 2.84 -18.49 15.41
CA PRO A 67 3.73 -17.85 16.37
C PRO A 67 2.90 -17.02 17.36
N ALA A 68 2.83 -17.43 18.63
CA ALA A 68 2.05 -16.74 19.66
C ALA A 68 2.70 -15.39 20.06
N SER A 69 2.56 -14.40 19.20
CA SER A 69 3.28 -13.13 19.25
C SER A 69 2.55 -12.07 18.43
N SER A 70 2.93 -10.81 18.64
CA SER A 70 2.53 -9.71 17.79
C SER A 70 3.77 -9.00 17.29
N ALA A 71 3.91 -8.85 15.98
CA ALA A 71 5.06 -8.22 15.34
C ALA A 71 4.61 -7.02 14.53
N SER A 72 5.36 -5.91 14.62
CA SER A 72 5.09 -4.69 13.88
C SER A 72 6.32 -4.26 13.09
N GLY A 73 6.13 -4.04 11.80
CA GLY A 73 7.20 -3.73 10.86
C GLY A 73 7.83 -4.98 10.24
N VAL A 74 8.33 -4.82 9.02
CA VAL A 74 8.81 -5.90 8.15
C VAL A 74 9.87 -6.76 8.83
N THR A 75 10.86 -6.13 9.47
CA THR A 75 11.96 -6.84 10.14
C THR A 75 11.45 -7.77 11.24
N GLN A 76 10.59 -7.30 12.14
CA GLN A 76 10.08 -8.12 13.24
C GLN A 76 9.23 -9.29 12.71
N ILE A 77 8.40 -9.00 11.70
CA ILE A 77 7.56 -10.01 11.05
C ILE A 77 8.44 -11.13 10.46
N GLN A 78 9.48 -10.76 9.71
CA GLN A 78 10.42 -11.73 9.13
C GLN A 78 11.13 -12.55 10.21
N CYS A 79 11.59 -11.93 11.29
CA CYS A 79 12.25 -12.63 12.39
C CYS A 79 11.36 -13.73 12.98
N VAL A 80 10.10 -13.40 13.27
CA VAL A 80 9.16 -14.34 13.85
C VAL A 80 8.80 -15.47 12.87
N LEU A 81 8.57 -15.14 11.59
CA LEU A 81 8.24 -16.14 10.58
C LEU A 81 9.37 -17.16 10.31
N LEU A 82 10.60 -16.82 10.65
CA LEU A 82 11.75 -17.74 10.60
C LEU A 82 11.92 -18.56 11.90
N GLY A 83 11.00 -18.45 12.85
CA GLY A 83 11.06 -19.10 14.16
C GLY A 83 12.01 -18.42 15.15
N GLY A 84 12.45 -17.20 14.85
CA GLY A 84 13.30 -16.38 15.72
C GLY A 84 12.52 -15.52 16.71
N PRO A 85 13.23 -14.85 17.64
CA PRO A 85 12.63 -13.86 18.53
C PRO A 85 12.13 -12.62 17.75
N LEU A 86 11.32 -11.76 18.39
CA LEU A 86 10.79 -10.52 17.79
C LEU A 86 11.88 -9.57 17.27
N THR A 87 13.08 -9.64 17.83
CA THR A 87 14.24 -8.85 17.41
C THR A 87 15.32 -9.79 16.89
N CYS A 88 15.68 -9.64 15.61
CA CYS A 88 16.81 -10.33 15.01
C CYS A 88 17.64 -9.37 14.14
N THR A 89 18.91 -9.69 13.94
CA THR A 89 19.81 -8.91 13.07
C THR A 89 19.40 -9.13 11.62
N SER A 90 18.71 -8.13 11.05
CA SER A 90 18.33 -7.96 9.62
C SER A 90 18.17 -9.28 8.84
N PRO A 91 16.99 -9.91 8.90
CA PRO A 91 16.73 -11.08 8.08
C PRO A 91 16.68 -10.65 6.60
N THR A 92 17.61 -11.15 5.78
CA THR A 92 17.66 -10.90 4.33
C THR A 92 16.74 -11.82 3.53
N SER A 93 15.95 -12.65 4.20
CA SER A 93 15.05 -13.63 3.59
C SER A 93 13.69 -13.63 4.30
N GLY A 94 12.63 -13.97 3.57
CA GLY A 94 11.27 -14.09 4.09
C GLY A 94 10.27 -13.23 3.31
N TRP A 95 9.13 -12.95 3.94
CA TRP A 95 8.12 -12.06 3.39
C TRP A 95 8.62 -10.61 3.32
N LEU A 96 8.47 -9.97 2.16
CA LEU A 96 8.70 -8.53 1.96
C LEU A 96 7.49 -7.92 1.25
N PRO A 97 6.87 -6.87 1.81
CA PRO A 97 5.77 -6.18 1.15
C PRO A 97 6.30 -5.24 0.05
N SER A 98 5.49 -5.06 -0.98
CA SER A 98 5.76 -4.13 -2.08
C SER A 98 5.52 -2.67 -1.68
N GLN A 99 4.66 -2.39 -0.70
CA GLN A 99 4.19 -1.03 -0.36
C GLN A 99 4.69 -0.49 0.99
N THR A 100 5.99 -0.57 1.28
CA THR A 100 6.57 -0.06 2.55
C THR A 100 6.52 1.47 2.70
N SER A 101 6.38 2.21 1.61
CA SER A 101 6.31 3.68 1.63
C SER A 101 4.94 4.22 2.02
N ASN A 102 3.87 3.46 1.73
CA ASN A 102 2.49 3.89 1.93
C ASN A 102 1.76 3.08 3.00
N PHE A 103 2.29 1.92 3.37
CA PHE A 103 1.71 1.04 4.39
C PHE A 103 2.77 0.54 5.37
N SER A 104 2.35 0.47 6.62
CA SER A 104 3.02 -0.29 7.67
C SER A 104 2.25 -1.59 7.89
N TYR A 105 2.97 -2.66 8.22
CA TYR A 105 2.39 -3.99 8.37
C TYR A 105 2.64 -4.53 9.77
N SER A 106 1.66 -5.25 10.29
CA SER A 106 1.78 -5.98 11.55
C SER A 106 0.96 -7.26 11.50
N PHE A 107 1.21 -8.16 12.44
CA PHE A 107 0.26 -9.22 12.75
C PHE A 107 0.16 -9.41 14.26
N SER A 108 -0.94 -10.01 14.69
CA SER A 108 -1.11 -10.55 16.03
C SER A 108 -1.67 -11.96 15.92
N SER A 109 -1.04 -12.91 16.58
CA SER A 109 -1.45 -14.31 16.53
C SER A 109 -1.37 -15.01 17.87
N THR A 110 -2.25 -15.99 18.05
CA THR A 110 -2.25 -16.97 19.13
C THR A 110 -1.71 -18.29 18.60
N ALA A 111 -1.91 -19.41 19.30
CA ALA A 111 -1.55 -20.73 18.80
C ALA A 111 -2.38 -21.18 17.58
N THR A 112 -3.62 -20.66 17.44
CA THR A 112 -4.61 -21.19 16.47
C THR A 112 -5.25 -20.12 15.59
N THR A 113 -5.03 -18.83 15.87
CA THR A 113 -5.62 -17.73 15.11
C THR A 113 -4.59 -16.65 14.83
N TYR A 114 -4.82 -15.88 13.77
CA TYR A 114 -4.03 -14.69 13.48
C TYR A 114 -4.89 -13.59 12.88
N THR A 115 -4.42 -12.36 13.00
CA THR A 115 -4.90 -11.23 12.21
C THR A 115 -3.69 -10.49 11.69
N VAL A 116 -3.59 -10.35 10.38
CA VAL A 116 -2.61 -9.50 9.70
C VAL A 116 -3.26 -8.15 9.39
N THR A 117 -2.49 -7.08 9.55
CA THR A 117 -2.97 -5.71 9.43
C THR A 117 -2.02 -4.89 8.57
N ALA A 118 -2.57 -4.13 7.63
CA ALA A 118 -1.88 -3.09 6.90
C ALA A 118 -2.49 -1.73 7.28
N THR A 119 -1.67 -0.82 7.81
CA THR A 119 -2.07 0.53 8.20
C THR A 119 -1.41 1.55 7.28
N GLY A 120 -2.23 2.33 6.59
CA GLY A 120 -1.80 3.33 5.63
C GLY A 120 -1.14 4.52 6.30
N THR A 121 0.06 4.84 5.84
CA THR A 121 0.92 5.93 6.30
C THR A 121 1.11 7.00 5.22
N GLY A 122 0.93 6.64 3.95
CA GLY A 122 1.06 7.57 2.82
C GLY A 122 -0.09 8.57 2.75
N ALA A 123 0.17 9.77 2.20
CA ALA A 123 -0.80 10.87 2.17
C ALA A 123 -2.16 10.50 1.55
N THR A 124 -2.18 9.60 0.55
CA THR A 124 -3.39 9.18 -0.17
C THR A 124 -4.18 8.06 0.54
N VAL A 125 -3.60 7.43 1.55
CA VAL A 125 -4.14 6.26 2.29
C VAL A 125 -4.01 6.43 3.81
N SER A 126 -3.74 7.65 4.29
CA SER A 126 -3.40 7.89 5.69
C SER A 126 -4.54 7.45 6.62
N GLY A 127 -4.21 6.60 7.59
CA GLY A 127 -5.17 6.07 8.55
C GLY A 127 -6.07 4.95 8.02
N CYS A 128 -5.97 4.59 6.74
CA CYS A 128 -6.66 3.43 6.18
C CYS A 128 -6.14 2.14 6.82
N VAL A 129 -7.04 1.24 7.22
CA VAL A 129 -6.68 -0.03 7.87
C VAL A 129 -7.31 -1.18 7.10
N LEU A 130 -6.47 -2.12 6.64
CA LEU A 130 -6.88 -3.37 6.03
C LEU A 130 -6.51 -4.52 6.95
N THR A 131 -7.39 -5.49 7.10
CA THR A 131 -7.14 -6.69 7.91
C THR A 131 -7.54 -7.96 7.19
N LEU A 132 -6.81 -9.03 7.44
CA LEU A 132 -7.12 -10.39 7.00
C LEU A 132 -6.85 -11.36 8.16
N ASP A 133 -7.76 -12.31 8.40
CA ASP A 133 -7.59 -13.35 9.43
C ASP A 133 -7.44 -14.76 8.83
N GLN A 134 -7.25 -15.76 9.69
CA GLN A 134 -7.10 -17.17 9.28
C GLN A 134 -8.37 -17.78 8.66
N SER A 135 -9.53 -17.16 8.87
CA SER A 135 -10.80 -17.59 8.28
C SER A 135 -11.05 -16.94 6.91
N ASN A 136 -10.06 -16.19 6.39
CA ASN A 136 -10.17 -15.37 5.19
C ASN A 136 -11.22 -14.25 5.30
N ASN A 137 -11.52 -13.78 6.52
CA ASN A 137 -12.33 -12.60 6.72
C ASN A 137 -11.48 -11.36 6.41
N ARG A 138 -11.91 -10.62 5.40
CA ARG A 138 -11.25 -9.44 4.87
C ARG A 138 -12.02 -8.20 5.27
N ASN A 139 -11.36 -7.27 5.95
CA ASN A 139 -12.00 -6.03 6.36
C ASN A 139 -11.16 -4.82 5.93
N ILE A 140 -11.84 -3.70 5.74
CA ILE A 140 -11.24 -2.41 5.43
C ILE A 140 -11.98 -1.33 6.22
N SER A 141 -11.25 -0.44 6.86
CA SER A 141 -11.83 0.64 7.67
C SER A 141 -11.02 1.92 7.53
N SER A 142 -11.68 3.07 7.70
CA SER A 142 -11.04 4.40 7.57
C SER A 142 -10.44 4.70 6.18
N CYS A 143 -10.94 4.04 5.13
CA CYS A 143 -10.44 4.15 3.76
C CYS A 143 -11.45 4.78 2.80
N SER A 144 -12.14 5.86 3.20
CA SER A 144 -13.20 6.47 2.37
C SER A 144 -12.70 6.80 0.95
N PRO A 145 -13.45 6.48 -0.12
CA PRO A 145 -14.80 5.88 -0.15
C PRO A 145 -14.84 4.33 -0.20
N TYR A 146 -13.70 3.65 -0.02
CA TYR A 146 -13.58 2.20 -0.11
C TYR A 146 -14.05 1.51 1.17
N ASN A 147 -15.00 0.58 1.04
CA ASN A 147 -15.65 -0.14 2.14
C ASN A 147 -15.52 -1.68 2.05
N SER A 148 -14.86 -2.16 1.01
CA SER A 148 -14.57 -3.58 0.79
C SER A 148 -13.25 -3.72 0.04
N TRP A 149 -12.65 -4.91 0.12
CA TRP A 149 -11.48 -5.24 -0.70
C TRP A 149 -11.85 -5.26 -2.19
N LEU A 150 -10.88 -4.94 -3.05
CA LEU A 150 -11.11 -4.61 -4.46
C LEU A 150 -10.86 -5.75 -5.47
#